data_AF-C7DA31-F1
#
_entry.id   AF-C7DA31-F1
#
_cell.length_a   1.000
_cell.length_b   1.000
_cell.length_c   1.000
_cell.angle_alpha   90.00
_cell.angle_beta   90.00
_cell.angle_gamma   90.00
#
_symmetry.space_group_name_H-M   'P 1'
#
loop_
_entity.id
_entity.type
_entity.pdbx_description
1 polymer ?
#
loop_
_entity_poly.entity_id
_entity_poly.type
_entity_poly.pdbx_seq_one_letter_code
_entity_poly.pdbx_strand_id
1 'polypeptide(L)' 'MSLGSLMNGWMNSAGHNRNIMDRKVQRIGIGVAYRGDTPYWVAVMGGRC' A
#
# COMPACT_ATOMS: atom_id res chain seq x y z
N MET A 1 6.68 13.40 3.60
CA MET A 1 6.84 12.25 2.69
C MET A 1 5.75 12.34 1.62
N SER A 2 6.11 12.30 0.33
CA SER A 2 5.14 12.37 -0.76
C SER A 2 4.55 10.99 -1.05
N LEU A 3 3.33 10.94 -1.61
CA LEU A 3 2.66 9.70 -2.00
C LEU A 3 3.52 8.84 -2.95
N GLY A 4 4.26 9.48 -3.87
CA GLY A 4 5.14 8.80 -4.82
C GLY A 4 6.37 8.16 -4.18
N SER A 5 6.94 8.78 -3.14
CA SER A 5 8.08 8.20 -2.40
C SER A 5 7.66 6.96 -1.61
N LEU A 6 6.45 6.96 -1.05
CA LEU A 6 5.86 5.80 -0.36
C LEU A 6 5.63 4.63 -1.32
N MET A 7 4.99 4.89 -2.48
CA MET A 7 4.72 3.84 -3.48
C MET A 7 6.01 3.23 -4.03
N ASN A 8 7.05 4.05 -4.26
CA ASN A 8 8.37 3.54 -4.65
C ASN A 8 8.98 2.64 -3.57
N GLY A 9 8.83 2.99 -2.29
CA GLY A 9 9.29 2.16 -1.17
C GLY A 9 8.61 0.79 -1.14
N TRP A 10 7.30 0.75 -1.34
CA TRP A 10 6.53 -0.51 -1.38
C TRP A 10 6.83 -1.35 -2.62
N MET A 11 6.95 -0.72 -3.80
CA MET A 11 7.28 -1.41 -5.05
C MET A 11 8.67 -2.05 -5.02
N ASN A 12 9.63 -1.47 -4.29
CA ASN A 12 10.98 -2.01 -4.15
C ASN A 12 11.10 -3.12 -3.09
N SER A 13 10.03 -3.41 -2.35
CA SER A 13 10.01 -4.48 -1.35
C SER A 13 9.35 -5.73 -1.94
N ALA A 14 10.10 -6.84 -2.04
CA ALA A 14 9.61 -8.08 -2.66
C ALA A 14 8.29 -8.61 -2.07
N GLY A 15 8.08 -8.45 -0.76
CA GLY A 15 6.84 -8.86 -0.08
C GLY A 15 5.65 -7.96 -0.42
N HIS A 16 5.83 -6.64 -0.41
CA HIS A 16 4.77 -5.68 -0.73
C HIS A 16 4.45 -5.67 -2.23
N ASN A 17 5.48 -5.70 -3.08
CA ASN A 17 5.34 -5.78 -4.54
C ASN A 17 4.50 -6.98 -4.98
N ARG A 18 4.72 -8.15 -4.37
CA ARG A 18 3.96 -9.37 -4.68
C ARG A 18 2.45 -9.16 -4.52
N ASN A 19 2.02 -8.50 -3.44
CA ASN A 19 0.61 -8.26 -3.20
C ASN A 19 0.06 -7.16 -4.14
N ILE A 20 0.84 -6.11 -4.40
CA ILE A 20 0.43 -4.99 -5.27
C ILE A 20 0.25 -5.45 -6.72
N MET A 21 1.13 -6.34 -7.20
CA MET A 21 1.11 -6.85 -8.57
C MET A 21 0.29 -8.14 -8.74
N ASP A 22 -0.36 -8.62 -7.67
CA ASP A 22 -1.20 -9.82 -7.75
C ASP A 22 -2.47 -9.52 -8.55
N ARG A 23 -2.60 -10.18 -9.71
CA ARG A 23 -3.76 -10.04 -10.62
C ARG A 23 -5.09 -10.48 -9.99
N LYS A 24 -5.07 -11.20 -8.87
CA LYS A 24 -6.26 -11.60 -8.11
C LYS A 24 -6.82 -10.47 -7.25
N VAL A 25 -6.03 -9.42 -7.00
CA VAL A 25 -6.48 -8.24 -6.27
C VAL A 25 -7.42 -7.44 -7.16
N GLN A 26 -8.65 -7.26 -6.69
CA GLN A 26 -9.70 -6.55 -7.42
C GLN A 26 -10.18 -5.30 -6.67
N ARG A 27 -9.75 -5.17 -5.40
CA ARG A 27 -10.18 -4.10 -4.50
C ARG A 27 -8.99 -3.63 -3.69
N ILE A 28 -8.88 -2.32 -3.53
CA ILE A 28 -7.84 -1.68 -2.73
C ILE A 28 -8.53 -0.77 -1.72
N GLY A 29 -8.22 -0.97 -0.44
CA GLY A 29 -8.57 -0.05 0.64
C GLY A 29 -7.33 0.71 1.08
N ILE A 30 -7.42 2.04 1.16
CA ILE A 30 -6.34 2.89 1.65
C ILE A 30 -6.77 3.53 2.97
N GLY A 31 -5.93 3.39 3.99
CA GLY A 31 -6.09 4.07 5.27
C GLY A 31 -4.89 4.96 5.55
N VAL A 32 -5.15 6.12 6.15
CA VAL A 32 -4.12 7.02 6.67
C VAL A 32 -4.41 7.35 8.12
N ALA A 33 -3.39 7.22 8.97
CA ALA A 33 -3.44 7.63 10.37
C ALA A 33 -2.30 8.60 10.64
N TYR A 34 -2.53 9.61 11.47
CA TYR A 34 -1.54 10.65 11.77
C TYR A 34 -1.04 10.50 13.21
N ARG A 35 0.28 10.52 13.39
CA ARG A 35 0.92 10.68 14.71
C ARG A 35 1.61 12.04 14.72
N GLY A 36 0.91 13.06 15.20
CA GLY A 36 1.29 14.46 14.96
C GLY A 36 1.24 14.76 13.45
N ASP A 37 2.28 15.44 12.93
CA ASP A 37 2.37 15.74 11.49
C ASP A 37 2.87 14.57 10.63
N THR A 38 3.12 13.40 11.23
CA THR A 38 3.64 12.22 10.51
C THR A 38 2.49 11.31 10.05
N PRO A 39 2.27 11.14 8.73
CA PRO A 39 1.27 10.23 8.21
C PRO A 39 1.79 8.79 8.11
N TYR A 40 0.99 7.85 8.58
CA TYR A 40 1.17 6.40 8.46
C TYR A 40 0.13 5.86 7.49
N TRP A 41 0.60 5.16 6.47
CA TRP A 41 -0.24 4.68 5.38
C TRP A 41 -0.37 3.16 5.45
N VAL A 42 -1.59 2.68 5.27
CA VAL A 42 -1.89 1.25 5.10
C VAL A 42 -2.63 1.03 3.79
N ALA A 43 -2.23 0.00 3.06
CA ALA A 43 -2.94 -0.47 1.87
C ALA A 43 -3.37 -1.92 2.10
N VAL A 44 -4.68 -2.16 2.02
CA VAL A 44 -5.28 -3.49 2.12
C VAL A 44 -5.69 -3.93 0.72
N MET A 45 -5.16 -5.08 0.30
CA MET A 45 -5.39 -5.67 -1.01
C MET A 45 -6.38 -6.82 -0.87
N GLY A 46 -7.56 -6.68 -1.49
CA GLY A 46 -8.64 -7.66 -1.43
C GLY A 46 -8.81 -8.40 -2.75
N GLY A 47 -8.77 -9.73 -2.70
CA GLY A 47 -9.18 -10.62 -3.79
C GLY A 47 -10.58 -11.18 -3.59
N ARG A 48 -11.18 -11.74 -4.65
CA ARG A 48 -12.38 -12.57 -4.52
C ARG A 48 -12.00 -13.93 -3.90
N CYS A 49 -12.82 -14.39 -2.95
CA CYS A 49 -12.77 -15.74 -2.40
C CYS A 49 -13.13 -16.77 -3.47
#